data_AF-A0A2E2D883-F1
#
_entry.id   AF-A0A2E2D883-F1
#
_cell.length_a   1.000
_cell.length_b   1.000
_cell.length_c   1.000
_cell.angle_alpha   90.00
_cell.angle_beta   90.00
_cell.angle_gamma   90.00
#
_symmetry.space_group_name_H-M   'P 1'
#
loop_
_entity.id
_entity.type
_entity.pdbx_description
1 polymer ?
#
loop_
_entity_poly.entity_id
_entity_poly.type
_entity_poly.pdbx_seq_one_letter_code
_entity_poly.pdbx_strand_id
1 'polypeptide(L)'
;MSELKVSDLVPLSESTYKNAYECLGKLKKLAAEYHNMTDIYDPYELERIKRAFDSQMQMLSVSYAALKKFKGSQHVYLDEVRKRVKAEALEALLDEGVKVTAAGDLVYKSKYYTDRIALMEDIKEFMIKVELMYDRYDTTFQSIVQSLSTAKKEYENSQK
;
A
#
# COMPACT_ATOMS: atom_id res chain seq x y z
N MET A 1 21.43 17.55 -12.87
CA MET A 1 20.00 17.51 -12.52
C MET A 1 19.89 16.80 -11.19
N SER A 2 19.27 17.40 -10.18
CA SER A 2 19.05 16.73 -8.89
C SER A 2 18.15 15.52 -9.08
N GLU A 3 18.47 14.41 -8.43
CA GLU A 3 17.66 13.21 -8.41
C GLU A 3 16.29 13.51 -7.83
N LEU A 4 15.22 13.22 -8.59
CA LEU A 4 13.83 13.43 -8.16
C LEU A 4 13.48 12.46 -7.03
N LYS A 5 12.94 12.95 -5.93
CA LYS A 5 12.62 12.14 -4.74
C LYS A 5 11.11 12.04 -4.55
N VAL A 6 10.67 10.94 -3.92
CA VAL A 6 9.27 10.75 -3.51
C VAL A 6 8.77 11.88 -2.62
N SER A 7 9.65 12.40 -1.74
CA SER A 7 9.36 13.54 -0.86
C SER A 7 8.99 14.82 -1.61
N ASP A 8 9.41 14.96 -2.87
CA ASP A 8 9.12 16.13 -3.69
C ASP A 8 7.66 16.13 -4.18
N LEU A 9 7.05 14.94 -4.23
CA LEU A 9 5.66 14.75 -4.66
C LEU A 9 4.71 14.62 -3.48
N VAL A 10 5.10 13.87 -2.44
CA VAL A 10 4.28 13.59 -1.27
C VAL A 10 5.07 13.60 0.04
N PRO A 11 4.48 14.08 1.15
CA PRO A 11 5.06 13.97 2.49
C PRO A 11 4.90 12.54 3.03
N LEU A 12 5.64 11.62 2.44
CA LEU A 12 5.68 10.21 2.81
C LEU A 12 7.11 9.82 3.16
N SER A 13 7.30 9.28 4.36
CA SER A 13 8.63 8.88 4.83
C SER A 13 9.09 7.59 4.15
N GLU A 14 10.40 7.48 3.92
CA GLU A 14 11.02 6.25 3.43
C GLU A 14 10.77 5.07 4.39
N SER A 15 10.69 5.35 5.70
CA SER A 15 10.34 4.34 6.70
C SER A 15 8.95 3.73 6.49
N THR A 16 7.98 4.51 6.01
CA THR A 16 6.62 3.98 5.73
C THR A 16 6.66 2.96 4.60
N TYR A 17 7.45 3.22 3.56
CA TYR A 17 7.66 2.28 2.46
C TYR A 17 8.31 0.98 2.94
N LYS A 18 9.43 1.09 3.67
CA LYS A 18 10.16 -0.08 4.17
C LYS A 18 9.29 -0.93 5.09
N ASN A 19 8.62 -0.29 6.05
CA ASN A 19 7.74 -0.98 6.99
C ASN A 19 6.60 -1.71 6.29
N ALA A 20 5.91 -1.06 5.35
CA ALA A 20 4.83 -1.70 4.59
C ALA A 20 5.35 -2.90 3.79
N TYR A 21 6.48 -2.76 3.09
CA TYR A 21 7.06 -3.84 2.30
C TYR A 21 7.47 -5.04 3.17
N GLU A 22 8.12 -4.78 4.31
CA GLU A 22 8.52 -5.82 5.26
C GLU A 22 7.31 -6.56 5.85
N CYS A 23 6.28 -5.82 6.27
CA CYS A 23 5.04 -6.40 6.81
C CYS A 23 4.35 -7.28 5.76
N LEU A 24 4.20 -6.79 4.52
CA LEU A 24 3.64 -7.57 3.41
C LEU A 24 4.44 -8.85 3.15
N GLY A 25 5.77 -8.78 3.21
CA GLY A 25 6.64 -9.95 3.05
C GLY A 25 6.43 -10.99 4.16
N LYS A 26 6.30 -10.56 5.42
CA LYS A 26 6.04 -11.44 6.56
C LYS A 26 4.63 -12.03 6.51
N LEU A 27 3.61 -11.22 6.21
CA LEU A 27 2.23 -11.67 6.04
C LEU A 27 2.10 -12.68 4.90
N LYS A 28 2.82 -12.49 3.80
CA LYS A 28 2.88 -13.48 2.71
C LYS A 28 3.38 -14.84 3.19
N LYS A 29 4.44 -14.85 4.00
CA LYS A 29 5.00 -16.09 4.56
C LYS A 29 4.01 -16.77 5.51
N LEU A 30 3.42 -16.00 6.43
CA LEU A 30 2.43 -16.51 7.39
C LEU A 30 1.16 -17.04 6.69
N ALA A 31 0.70 -16.37 5.63
CA ALA A 31 -0.44 -16.84 4.85
C ALA A 31 -0.11 -18.17 4.14
N ALA A 32 1.09 -18.30 3.58
CA ALA A 32 1.53 -19.55 2.98
C ALA A 32 1.67 -20.67 4.03
N GLU A 33 2.19 -20.35 5.21
CA GLU A 33 2.29 -21.27 6.35
C GLU A 33 0.91 -21.79 6.75
N TYR A 34 -0.07 -20.91 6.95
CA TYR A 34 -1.47 -21.28 7.22
C TYR A 34 -2.06 -22.17 6.13
N HIS A 35 -1.89 -21.82 4.85
CA HIS A 35 -2.45 -22.61 3.75
C HIS A 35 -1.79 -23.99 3.57
N ASN A 36 -0.56 -24.15 4.02
CA ASN A 36 0.19 -25.40 3.91
C ASN A 36 0.13 -26.25 5.19
N MET A 37 -0.62 -25.82 6.22
CA MET A 37 -0.81 -26.63 7.43
C MET A 37 -1.43 -27.98 7.05
N THR A 38 -0.72 -29.06 7.38
CA THR A 38 -1.17 -30.43 7.12
C THR A 38 -2.27 -30.88 8.08
N ASP A 39 -2.29 -30.33 9.29
CA ASP A 39 -3.33 -30.56 10.27
C ASP A 39 -4.01 -29.24 10.64
N ILE A 40 -5.16 -29.00 10.02
CA ILE A 40 -5.95 -27.79 10.26
C ILE A 40 -6.63 -27.80 11.65
N TYR A 41 -6.51 -28.90 12.38
CA TYR A 41 -7.15 -29.12 13.67
C TYR A 41 -6.17 -29.01 14.84
N ASP A 42 -4.90 -28.67 14.61
CA ASP A 42 -3.99 -28.30 15.70
C ASP A 42 -4.30 -26.86 16.18
N PRO A 43 -4.95 -26.70 17.36
CA PRO A 43 -5.31 -25.38 17.85
C PRO A 43 -4.09 -24.57 18.33
N TYR A 44 -2.97 -25.21 18.70
CA TYR A 44 -1.79 -24.53 19.19
C TYR A 44 -1.02 -23.87 18.04
N GLU A 45 -0.87 -24.59 16.93
CA GLU A 45 -0.22 -24.04 15.75
C GLU A 45 -1.03 -22.90 15.12
N LEU A 46 -2.36 -23.06 15.02
CA LEU A 46 -3.26 -21.99 14.56
C LEU A 46 -3.21 -20.74 15.46
N GLU A 47 -3.15 -20.91 16.78
CA GLU A 47 -3.01 -19.78 17.72
C GLU A 47 -1.67 -19.05 17.55
N ARG A 48 -0.57 -19.78 17.32
CA ARG A 48 0.75 -19.19 17.03
C ARG A 48 0.71 -18.35 15.75
N ILE A 49 0.18 -18.91 14.67
CA ILE A 49 0.08 -18.21 13.38
C ILE A 49 -0.83 -16.99 13.54
N LYS A 50 -2.00 -17.13 14.17
CA LYS A 50 -2.92 -16.01 14.44
C LYS A 50 -2.21 -14.85 15.13
N ARG A 51 -1.47 -15.09 16.21
CA ARG A 51 -0.77 -14.03 16.95
C ARG A 51 0.30 -13.33 16.11
N ALA A 52 1.08 -14.11 15.35
CA ALA A 52 2.08 -13.56 14.44
C ALA A 52 1.42 -12.70 13.35
N PHE A 53 0.30 -13.19 12.79
CA PHE A 53 -0.46 -12.51 11.74
C PHE A 53 -1.07 -11.19 12.23
N ASP A 54 -1.72 -11.21 13.40
CA ASP A 54 -2.30 -10.02 14.05
C ASP A 54 -1.24 -8.94 14.29
N SER A 55 -0.08 -9.32 14.84
CA SER A 55 1.03 -8.39 15.06
C SER A 55 1.48 -7.71 13.76
N GLN A 56 1.60 -8.45 12.65
CA GLN A 56 1.99 -7.86 11.37
C GLN A 56 0.87 -7.02 10.74
N MET A 57 -0.40 -7.40 10.91
CA MET A 57 -1.55 -6.61 10.47
C MET A 57 -1.63 -5.27 11.20
N GLN A 58 -1.40 -5.25 12.51
CA GLN A 58 -1.36 -4.02 13.30
C GLN A 58 -0.25 -3.08 12.79
N MET A 59 0.95 -3.60 12.54
CA MET A 59 2.05 -2.79 11.97
C MET A 59 1.73 -2.28 10.56
N LEU A 60 1.13 -3.13 9.71
CA LEU A 60 0.73 -2.72 8.36
C LEU A 60 -0.38 -1.67 8.39
N SER A 61 -1.31 -1.73 9.35
CA SER A 61 -2.43 -0.78 9.47
C SER A 61 -1.95 0.67 9.66
N VAL A 62 -0.86 0.87 10.41
CA VAL A 62 -0.23 2.19 10.58
C VAL A 62 0.28 2.74 9.25
N SER A 63 0.97 1.89 8.48
CA SER A 63 1.48 2.29 7.16
C SER A 63 0.33 2.52 6.17
N TYR A 64 -0.67 1.64 6.15
CA TYR A 64 -1.85 1.76 5.31
C TYR A 64 -2.63 3.06 5.59
N ALA A 65 -2.85 3.41 6.86
CA ALA A 65 -3.51 4.67 7.23
C ALA A 65 -2.74 5.90 6.71
N ALA A 66 -1.40 5.87 6.83
CA ALA A 66 -0.54 6.94 6.32
C ALA A 66 -0.59 7.07 4.79
N LEU A 67 -0.85 5.97 4.06
CA LEU A 67 -1.01 5.99 2.60
C LEU A 67 -2.43 6.41 2.20
N LYS A 68 -3.46 5.93 2.91
CA LYS A 68 -4.88 6.19 2.63
C LYS A 68 -5.23 7.68 2.66
N LYS A 69 -4.51 8.50 3.43
CA LYS A 69 -4.68 9.97 3.44
C LYS A 69 -4.48 10.63 2.08
N PHE A 70 -3.77 9.98 1.15
CA PHE A 70 -3.53 10.48 -0.20
C PHE A 70 -4.61 10.05 -1.21
N LYS A 71 -5.61 9.30 -0.75
CA LYS A 71 -6.73 8.83 -1.56
C LYS A 71 -7.80 9.93 -1.62
N GLY A 72 -8.06 10.44 -2.82
CA GLY A 72 -9.06 11.48 -3.05
C GLY A 72 -10.50 10.98 -3.05
N SER A 73 -11.43 11.90 -3.31
CA SER A 73 -12.89 11.69 -3.30
C SER A 73 -13.41 10.63 -4.27
N GLN A 74 -12.64 10.31 -5.32
CA GLN A 74 -12.98 9.26 -6.31
C GLN A 74 -12.17 7.98 -6.12
N HIS A 75 -11.61 7.76 -4.92
CA HIS A 75 -10.70 6.66 -4.65
C HIS A 75 -9.41 6.67 -5.50
N VAL A 76 -9.09 7.81 -6.11
CA VAL A 76 -7.87 8.02 -6.91
C VAL A 76 -6.79 8.63 -6.01
N TYR A 77 -5.62 8.00 -6.00
CA TYR A 77 -4.46 8.53 -5.29
C TYR A 77 -3.81 9.69 -6.06
N LEU A 78 -3.31 10.67 -5.31
CA LEU A 78 -2.43 11.75 -5.82
C LEU A 78 -3.04 12.72 -6.84
N ASP A 79 -4.38 12.81 -6.95
CA ASP A 79 -5.03 13.73 -7.90
C ASP A 79 -4.63 15.21 -7.67
N GLU A 80 -4.58 15.63 -6.40
CA GLU A 80 -4.13 16.99 -6.04
C GLU A 80 -2.64 17.23 -6.35
N VAL A 81 -1.80 16.20 -6.19
CA VAL A 81 -0.38 16.29 -6.56
C VAL A 81 -0.23 16.44 -8.07
N ARG A 82 -1.03 15.71 -8.85
CA ARG A 82 -1.07 15.82 -10.31
C ARG A 82 -1.45 17.23 -10.77
N LYS A 83 -2.48 17.82 -10.16
CA LYS A 83 -2.90 19.20 -10.44
C LYS A 83 -1.80 20.20 -10.14
N ARG A 84 -1.15 20.06 -8.98
CA ARG A 84 0.00 20.89 -8.57
C ARG A 84 1.16 20.79 -9.56
N VAL A 85 1.61 19.57 -9.91
CA VAL A 85 2.71 19.35 -10.85
C VAL A 85 2.39 19.92 -12.23
N LYS A 86 1.13 19.81 -12.69
CA LYS A 86 0.70 20.44 -13.95
C LYS A 86 0.78 21.97 -13.88
N ALA A 87 0.34 22.56 -12.78
CA ALA A 87 0.38 24.01 -12.59
C ALA A 87 1.83 24.54 -12.57
N GLU A 88 2.71 23.89 -11.80
CA GLU A 88 4.15 24.22 -11.74
C GLU A 88 4.82 24.13 -13.12
N ALA A 89 4.48 23.08 -13.89
CA ALA A 89 5.00 22.91 -15.24
C ALA A 89 4.48 23.97 -16.23
N LEU A 90 3.21 24.39 -16.07
CA LEU A 90 2.64 25.47 -16.87
C LEU A 90 3.31 26.81 -16.55
N GLU A 91 3.49 27.13 -15.28
CA GLU A 91 4.14 28.35 -14.81
C GLU A 91 5.57 28.45 -15.37
N ALA A 92 6.36 27.37 -15.29
CA ALA A 92 7.69 27.33 -15.87
C ALA A 92 7.71 27.63 -17.39
N LEU A 93 6.75 27.08 -18.15
CA LEU A 93 6.65 27.35 -19.59
C LEU A 93 6.24 28.81 -19.88
N LEU A 94 5.35 29.37 -19.08
CA LEU A 94 4.94 30.78 -19.22
C LEU A 94 6.10 31.73 -18.91
N ASP A 95 6.89 31.41 -17.88
CA ASP A 95 8.08 32.18 -17.50
C ASP A 95 9.17 32.12 -18.57
N GLU A 96 9.26 31.01 -19.32
CA GLU A 96 10.10 30.87 -20.52
C GLU A 96 9.57 31.66 -21.74
N GLY A 97 8.43 32.35 -21.61
CA GLY A 97 7.83 33.19 -22.65
C GLY A 97 6.91 32.43 -23.61
N VAL A 98 6.55 31.17 -23.31
CA VAL A 98 5.59 30.41 -24.11
C VAL A 98 4.20 31.03 -23.97
N LYS A 99 3.51 31.24 -25.10
CA LYS A 99 2.12 31.73 -25.09
C LYS A 99 1.21 30.76 -24.35
N VAL A 100 0.26 31.28 -23.58
CA VAL A 100 -0.71 30.51 -22.77
C VAL A 100 -1.36 29.36 -23.54
N THR A 101 -1.77 29.58 -24.79
CA THR A 101 -2.40 28.55 -25.63
C THR A 101 -1.46 27.40 -25.98
N ALA A 102 -0.18 27.70 -26.24
CA ALA A 102 0.84 26.69 -26.55
C ALA A 102 1.35 25.99 -25.28
N ALA A 103 1.41 26.70 -24.14
CA ALA A 103 1.84 26.15 -22.87
C ALA A 103 0.91 25.01 -22.41
N GLY A 104 -0.40 25.15 -22.64
CA GLY A 104 -1.40 24.11 -22.36
C GLY A 104 -1.12 22.76 -23.01
N ASP A 105 -0.57 22.76 -24.24
CA ASP A 105 -0.22 21.55 -24.98
C ASP A 105 1.20 21.07 -24.68
N LEU A 106 2.14 22.01 -24.51
CA LEU A 106 3.55 21.72 -24.26
C LEU A 106 3.81 21.19 -22.86
N VAL A 107 2.96 21.50 -21.87
CA VAL A 107 3.10 21.03 -20.49
C VAL A 107 3.30 19.51 -20.41
N TYR A 108 2.51 18.74 -21.18
CA TYR A 108 2.54 17.28 -21.17
C TYR A 108 3.79 16.69 -21.84
N LYS A 109 4.52 17.51 -22.60
CA LYS A 109 5.78 17.15 -23.25
C LYS A 109 7.00 17.65 -22.48
N SER A 110 6.80 18.48 -21.46
CA SER A 110 7.89 19.02 -20.66
C SER A 110 8.53 17.91 -19.82
N LYS A 111 9.88 17.86 -19.81
CA LYS A 111 10.62 16.87 -19.01
C LYS A 111 10.27 16.95 -17.52
N TYR A 112 10.07 18.16 -17.02
CA TYR A 112 9.65 18.41 -15.64
C TYR A 112 8.36 17.66 -15.29
N TYR A 113 7.34 17.77 -16.16
CA TYR A 113 6.05 17.12 -15.98
C TYR A 113 6.16 15.61 -16.16
N THR A 114 6.78 15.15 -17.25
CA THR A 114 6.83 13.72 -17.58
C THR A 114 7.56 12.91 -16.51
N ASP A 115 8.71 13.39 -16.02
CA ASP A 115 9.50 12.67 -15.01
C ASP A 115 8.74 12.56 -13.68
N ARG A 116 7.99 13.61 -13.30
CA ARG A 116 7.17 13.62 -12.09
C ARG A 116 5.91 12.77 -12.19
N ILE A 117 5.27 12.74 -13.35
CA ILE A 117 4.12 11.86 -13.59
C ILE A 117 4.56 10.40 -13.55
N ALA A 118 5.70 10.04 -14.12
CA ALA A 118 6.23 8.68 -14.03
C ALA A 118 6.42 8.26 -12.56
N LEU A 119 7.12 9.07 -11.76
CA LEU A 119 7.31 8.77 -10.34
C LEU A 119 5.98 8.73 -9.57
N MET A 120 5.02 9.60 -9.92
CA MET A 120 3.69 9.62 -9.29
C MET A 120 2.92 8.31 -9.56
N GLU A 121 2.99 7.76 -10.78
CA GLU A 121 2.36 6.48 -11.09
C GLU A 121 3.00 5.33 -10.31
N ASP A 122 4.33 5.29 -10.17
CA ASP A 122 5.01 4.28 -9.34
C ASP A 122 4.56 4.32 -7.88
N ILE A 123 4.44 5.54 -7.31
CA ILE A 123 3.96 5.74 -5.94
C ILE A 123 2.50 5.27 -5.80
N LYS A 124 1.67 5.60 -6.79
CA LYS A 124 0.25 5.23 -6.81
C LYS A 124 0.06 3.72 -6.94
N GLU A 125 0.84 3.05 -7.78
CA GLU A 125 0.84 1.58 -7.88
C GLU A 125 1.21 0.95 -6.53
N PHE A 126 2.22 1.48 -5.84
CA PHE A 126 2.57 1.04 -4.50
C PHE A 126 1.40 1.21 -3.51
N MET A 127 0.76 2.38 -3.48
CA MET A 127 -0.37 2.66 -2.58
C MET A 127 -1.54 1.69 -2.82
N ILE A 128 -1.90 1.47 -4.08
CA ILE A 128 -2.97 0.54 -4.49
C ILE A 128 -2.60 -0.89 -4.08
N LYS A 129 -1.35 -1.30 -4.31
CA LYS A 129 -0.88 -2.63 -3.92
C LYS A 129 -0.97 -2.86 -2.41
N VAL A 130 -0.57 -1.87 -1.60
CA VAL A 130 -0.68 -1.97 -0.14
C VAL A 130 -2.15 -2.10 0.29
N GLU A 131 -3.04 -1.31 -0.29
CA GLU A 131 -4.48 -1.38 -0.02
C GLU A 131 -5.07 -2.76 -0.34
N LEU A 132 -4.87 -3.24 -1.57
CA LEU A 132 -5.38 -4.54 -2.00
C LEU A 132 -4.86 -5.70 -1.14
N MET A 133 -3.58 -5.64 -0.79
CA MET A 133 -2.97 -6.68 0.04
C MET A 133 -3.42 -6.60 1.50
N TYR A 134 -3.66 -5.40 2.04
CA TYR A 134 -4.22 -5.23 3.37
C TYR A 134 -5.58 -5.92 3.47
N ASP A 135 -6.50 -5.63 2.54
CA ASP A 135 -7.84 -6.22 2.53
C ASP A 135 -7.80 -7.76 2.38
N ARG A 136 -6.90 -8.25 1.52
CA ARG A 136 -6.67 -9.69 1.34
C ARG A 136 -6.16 -10.35 2.63
N TYR A 137 -5.20 -9.73 3.31
CA TYR A 137 -4.65 -10.28 4.53
C TYR A 137 -5.61 -10.18 5.70
N ASP A 138 -6.43 -9.13 5.79
CA ASP A 138 -7.52 -9.06 6.76
C ASP A 138 -8.50 -10.23 6.57
N THR A 139 -8.90 -10.50 5.33
CA THR A 139 -9.74 -11.67 5.01
C THR A 139 -9.08 -12.98 5.43
N THR A 140 -7.78 -13.14 5.15
CA THR A 140 -7.00 -14.33 5.55
C THR A 140 -6.96 -14.48 7.06
N PHE A 141 -6.78 -13.37 7.79
CA PHE A 141 -6.78 -13.36 9.24
C PHE A 141 -8.13 -13.81 9.82
N GLN A 142 -9.25 -13.35 9.26
CA GLN A 142 -10.57 -13.82 9.66
C GLN A 142 -10.73 -15.33 9.43
N SER A 143 -10.21 -15.88 8.33
CA SER A 143 -10.20 -17.33 8.09
C SER A 143 -9.40 -18.09 9.15
N ILE A 144 -8.21 -17.60 9.52
CA ILE A 144 -7.39 -18.21 10.59
C ILE A 144 -8.16 -18.22 11.92
N VAL A 145 -8.82 -17.12 12.28
CA VAL A 145 -9.64 -17.00 13.50
C VAL A 145 -10.79 -18.02 13.49
N GLN A 146 -11.46 -18.19 12.36
CA GLN A 146 -12.54 -19.16 12.21
C GLN A 146 -12.02 -20.60 12.33
N SER A 147 -10.95 -20.96 11.63
CA SER A 147 -10.30 -22.27 11.72
C SER A 147 -9.92 -22.61 13.16
N LEU A 148 -9.32 -21.66 13.88
CA LEU A 148 -8.95 -21.84 15.28
C LEU A 148 -10.16 -22.10 16.19
N SER A 149 -11.28 -21.41 15.96
CA SER A 149 -12.51 -21.64 16.72
C SER A 149 -13.04 -23.05 16.52
N THR A 150 -13.01 -23.56 15.28
CA THR A 150 -13.42 -24.93 14.95
C THR A 150 -12.46 -25.95 15.56
N ALA A 151 -11.15 -25.79 15.36
CA ALA A 151 -10.12 -26.68 15.89
C ALA A 151 -10.20 -26.83 17.42
N LYS A 152 -10.40 -25.72 18.15
CA LYS A 152 -10.57 -25.75 19.62
C LYS A 152 -11.77 -26.61 20.04
N LYS A 153 -12.92 -26.46 19.36
CA LYS A 153 -14.13 -27.26 19.66
C LYS A 153 -13.92 -28.75 19.39
N GLU A 154 -13.26 -29.09 18.29
CA GLU A 154 -12.99 -30.48 17.94
C GLU A 154 -11.98 -31.11 18.90
N TYR A 155 -10.92 -30.38 19.25
CA TYR A 155 -9.96 -30.81 20.25
C TYR A 155 -10.63 -31.08 21.60
N GLU A 156 -11.45 -30.16 22.10
CA GLU A 156 -12.22 -30.34 23.35
C GLU A 156 -13.16 -31.55 23.31
N ASN A 157 -13.78 -31.83 22.16
CA ASN A 157 -14.65 -33.00 21.99
C ASN A 157 -13.87 -34.31 21.91
N SER A 158 -12.64 -34.31 21.36
CA SER A 158 -11.79 -35.50 21.27
C SER A 158 -11.21 -35.95 22.62
N GLN A 159 -11.21 -35.06 23.63
CA GLN A 159 -10.72 -35.30 24.98
C GLN A 159 -11.81 -35.81 25.94
N LYS A 160 -13.06 -35.95 25.47
CA LYS A 160 -14.20 -36.48 26.23
C LYS A 160 -14.46 -37.93 25.88
#